data_AF-A0A1A8JF25-F1
#
_entry.id   AF-A0A1A8JF25-F1
#
_cell.length_a   1.000
_cell.length_b   1.000
_cell.length_c   1.000
_cell.angle_alpha   90.00
_cell.angle_beta   90.00
_cell.angle_gamma   90.00
#
_symmetry.space_group_name_H-M   'P 1'
#
loop_
_entity.id
_entity.type
_entity.pdbx_description
1 polymer ?
#
loop_
_entity_poly.entity_id
_entity_poly.type
_entity_poly.pdbx_seq_one_letter_code
_entity_poly.pdbx_strand_id
1 'polypeptide(L)'
;MAEVVAVSQETLTSSLSLLVNLGKVLLQNAKQEAAASLETFVPHKITTLFGLMAASEGFYRSIGVKTKSEAESVWQKSYHHADVREQVEELLKLETEWDSFLESVDKGLQTADEQLSGGKPADSLSPDCQFTDARSSKGVTLGQFLGQGQKLLLVLIRHFG
;
A
#
# COMPACT_ATOMS: atom_id res chain seq x y z
N MET A 1 -4.83 31.31 12.41
CA MET A 1 -5.99 30.48 12.80
C MET A 1 -6.75 30.18 11.53
N ALA A 2 -6.73 28.93 11.06
CA ALA A 2 -7.48 28.56 9.87
C ALA A 2 -8.97 28.51 10.23
N GLU A 3 -9.76 29.25 9.46
CA GLU A 3 -11.21 29.27 9.53
C GLU A 3 -11.71 27.83 9.32
N VAL A 4 -12.37 27.25 10.33
CA VAL A 4 -12.97 25.92 10.22
C VAL A 4 -14.17 26.08 9.30
N VAL A 5 -13.95 25.89 7.99
CA VAL A 5 -15.04 25.80 7.02
C VAL A 5 -15.98 24.70 7.53
N ALA A 6 -17.21 25.09 7.88
CA ALA A 6 -18.22 24.13 8.30
C ALA A 6 -18.59 23.26 7.08
N VAL A 7 -18.01 22.06 7.02
CA VAL A 7 -18.33 21.07 6.00
C VAL A 7 -19.78 20.64 6.19
N SER A 8 -20.58 20.73 5.12
CA SER A 8 -21.97 20.28 5.19
C SER A 8 -22.05 18.77 5.38
N GLN A 9 -23.09 18.29 6.08
CA GLN A 9 -23.30 16.85 6.26
C GLN A 9 -23.44 16.12 4.92
N GLU A 10 -24.11 16.73 3.94
CA GLU A 10 -24.25 16.20 2.58
C GLU A 10 -22.87 16.02 1.91
N THR A 11 -22.03 17.06 1.90
CA THR A 11 -20.69 16.96 1.31
C THR A 11 -19.84 15.90 2.00
N LEU A 12 -19.88 15.83 3.33
CA LEU A 12 -19.15 14.80 4.08
C LEU A 12 -19.62 13.39 3.71
N THR A 13 -20.94 13.17 3.72
CA THR A 13 -21.54 11.85 3.47
C THR A 13 -21.28 11.40 2.03
N SER A 14 -21.49 12.27 1.04
CA SER A 14 -21.23 11.96 -0.37
C SER A 14 -19.75 11.71 -0.64
N SER A 15 -18.85 12.47 -0.01
CA SER A 15 -17.41 12.30 -0.20
C SER A 15 -16.89 11.02 0.46
N LEU A 16 -17.39 10.67 1.65
CA LEU A 16 -17.10 9.37 2.28
C LEU A 16 -17.60 8.22 1.41
N SER A 17 -18.84 8.31 0.92
CA SER A 17 -19.41 7.29 0.05
C SER A 17 -18.59 7.10 -1.23
N LEU A 18 -18.12 8.18 -1.85
CA LEU A 18 -17.25 8.12 -3.02
C LEU A 18 -15.92 7.41 -2.70
N LEU A 19 -15.27 7.77 -1.59
CA LEU A 19 -14.04 7.12 -1.14
C LEU A 19 -14.23 5.61 -0.93
N VAL A 20 -15.29 5.24 -0.21
CA VAL A 20 -15.64 3.83 0.06
C VAL A 20 -15.86 3.06 -1.24
N ASN A 21 -16.65 3.61 -2.17
CA ASN A 21 -16.96 2.94 -3.42
C ASN A 21 -15.71 2.78 -4.32
N LEU A 22 -14.89 3.82 -4.43
CA LEU A 22 -13.62 3.75 -5.17
C LEU A 22 -12.68 2.70 -4.55
N GLY A 23 -12.53 2.71 -3.23
CA GLY A 23 -11.69 1.75 -2.54
C GLY A 23 -12.20 0.30 -2.67
N LYS A 24 -13.52 0.08 -2.69
CA LYS A 24 -14.12 -1.23 -2.97
C LYS A 24 -13.82 -1.71 -4.39
N VAL A 25 -13.99 -0.84 -5.40
CA VAL A 25 -13.68 -1.19 -6.80
C VAL A 25 -12.21 -1.53 -6.97
N LEU A 26 -11.31 -0.70 -6.41
CA LEU A 26 -9.87 -0.95 -6.43
C LEU A 26 -9.53 -2.28 -5.75
N LEU A 27 -10.15 -2.60 -4.61
CA LEU A 27 -9.92 -3.85 -3.90
C LEU A 27 -10.38 -5.07 -4.70
N GLN A 28 -11.55 -4.98 -5.35
CA GLN A 28 -12.05 -6.08 -6.18
C GLN A 28 -11.14 -6.33 -7.38
N ASN A 29 -10.71 -5.27 -8.06
CA ASN A 29 -9.76 -5.39 -9.17
C ASN A 29 -8.43 -6.00 -8.69
N ALA A 30 -7.91 -5.53 -7.55
CA ALA A 30 -6.70 -6.07 -6.95
C ALA A 30 -6.81 -7.55 -6.61
N LYS A 31 -7.93 -7.96 -6.00
CA LYS A 31 -8.22 -9.37 -5.70
C LYS A 31 -8.27 -10.22 -6.97
N GLN A 32 -8.90 -9.73 -8.03
CA GLN A 32 -9.00 -10.43 -9.31
C GLN A 32 -7.63 -10.58 -9.98
N GLU A 33 -6.83 -9.52 -10.02
CA GLU A 33 -5.48 -9.54 -10.60
C GLU A 33 -4.54 -10.46 -9.79
N ALA A 34 -4.55 -10.35 -8.46
CA ALA A 34 -3.76 -11.20 -7.58
C ALA A 34 -4.13 -12.69 -7.70
N ALA A 35 -5.42 -12.99 -7.83
CA ALA A 35 -5.89 -14.36 -8.05
C ALA A 35 -5.49 -14.92 -9.43
N ALA A 36 -5.35 -14.06 -10.44
CA ALA A 36 -4.88 -14.46 -11.77
C ALA A 36 -3.37 -14.79 -11.76
N SER A 37 -2.55 -13.92 -11.16
CA SER A 37 -1.15 -14.21 -10.88
C SER A 37 -0.57 -13.21 -9.89
N LEU A 38 -0.03 -13.72 -8.77
CA LEU A 38 0.70 -12.89 -7.81
C LEU A 38 1.98 -12.31 -8.41
N GLU A 39 2.65 -13.03 -9.33
CA GLU A 39 3.90 -12.58 -9.96
C GLU A 39 3.69 -11.35 -10.85
N THR A 40 2.56 -11.26 -11.55
CA THR A 40 2.23 -10.09 -12.38
C THR A 40 1.56 -8.98 -11.58
N PHE A 41 0.80 -9.34 -10.54
CA PHE A 41 0.15 -8.37 -9.65
C PHE A 41 1.13 -7.56 -8.83
N VAL A 42 2.15 -8.18 -8.23
CA VAL A 42 3.06 -7.53 -7.27
C VAL A 42 3.82 -6.32 -7.85
N PRO A 43 4.37 -6.38 -9.09
CA PRO A 43 4.96 -5.21 -9.74
C PRO A 43 3.97 -4.04 -9.91
N HIS A 44 2.67 -4.33 -9.99
CA HIS A 44 1.60 -3.35 -10.22
C HIS A 44 0.85 -2.97 -8.93
N LYS A 45 1.12 -3.65 -7.79
CA LYS A 45 0.54 -3.38 -6.45
C LYS A 45 0.71 -1.91 -6.05
N ILE A 46 1.84 -1.31 -6.45
CA ILE A 46 2.15 0.11 -6.24
C ILE A 46 1.10 1.00 -6.93
N THR A 47 0.68 0.69 -8.15
CA THR A 47 -0.31 1.45 -8.91
C THR A 47 -1.69 1.41 -8.26
N THR A 48 -2.12 0.23 -7.79
CA THR A 48 -3.39 0.06 -7.10
C THR A 48 -3.43 0.83 -5.78
N LEU A 49 -2.35 0.78 -5.00
CA LEU A 49 -2.22 1.56 -3.76
C LEU A 49 -2.16 3.07 -4.03
N PHE A 50 -1.54 3.50 -5.14
CA PHE A 50 -1.60 4.89 -5.59
C PHE A 50 -3.03 5.33 -5.91
N GLY A 51 -3.86 4.45 -6.49
CA GLY A 51 -5.28 4.73 -6.68
C GLY A 51 -6.02 5.03 -5.38
N LEU A 52 -5.76 4.26 -4.32
CA LEU A 52 -6.36 4.48 -3.00
C LEU A 52 -5.86 5.77 -2.34
N MET A 53 -4.57 6.07 -2.47
CA MET A 53 -4.00 7.34 -2.01
C MET A 53 -4.64 8.54 -2.71
N ALA A 54 -4.83 8.48 -4.03
CA ALA A 54 -5.48 9.54 -4.80
C ALA A 54 -6.95 9.71 -4.41
N ALA A 55 -7.68 8.61 -4.17
CA ALA A 55 -9.06 8.67 -3.67
C ALA A 55 -9.14 9.34 -2.29
N SER A 56 -8.21 9.01 -1.39
CA SER A 56 -8.12 9.61 -0.05
C SER A 56 -7.76 11.10 -0.12
N GLU A 57 -6.86 11.49 -1.02
CA GLU A 57 -6.51 12.89 -1.28
C GLU A 57 -7.70 13.69 -1.79
N GLY A 58 -8.46 13.12 -2.73
CA GLY A 58 -9.70 13.71 -3.23
C GLY A 58 -10.74 13.93 -2.13
N PHE A 59 -10.89 12.95 -1.24
CA PHE A 59 -11.75 13.06 -0.06
C PHE A 59 -11.28 14.17 0.90
N TYR A 60 -10.00 14.22 1.26
CA TYR A 60 -9.50 15.27 2.15
C TYR A 60 -9.70 16.66 1.57
N ARG A 61 -9.46 16.81 0.28
CA ARG A 61 -9.68 18.06 -0.44
C ARG A 61 -11.16 18.47 -0.43
N SER A 62 -12.09 17.53 -0.60
CA SER A 62 -13.53 17.86 -0.65
C SER A 62 -14.08 18.32 0.71
N ILE A 63 -13.47 17.89 1.81
CA ILE A 63 -13.82 18.33 3.17
C ILE A 63 -12.86 19.39 3.73
N GLY A 64 -11.93 19.89 2.93
CA GLY A 64 -11.03 21.00 3.30
C GLY A 64 -9.97 20.66 4.36
N VAL A 65 -9.58 19.38 4.48
CA VAL A 65 -8.54 18.93 5.42
C VAL A 65 -7.30 18.44 4.68
N LYS A 66 -6.20 18.20 5.41
CA LYS A 66 -4.93 17.72 4.83
C LYS A 66 -4.52 16.35 5.36
N THR A 67 -5.08 15.94 6.48
CA THR A 67 -4.65 14.73 7.20
C THR A 67 -5.85 13.86 7.59
N LYS A 68 -5.58 12.56 7.78
CA LYS A 68 -6.58 11.61 8.30
C LYS A 68 -7.14 12.07 9.65
N SER A 69 -6.30 12.51 10.57
CA SER A 69 -6.74 12.94 11.91
C SER A 69 -7.64 14.18 11.90
N GLU A 70 -7.41 15.11 10.95
CA GLU A 70 -8.33 16.23 10.74
C GLU A 70 -9.66 15.75 10.15
N ALA A 71 -9.64 14.83 9.18
CA ALA A 71 -10.86 14.22 8.64
C ALA A 71 -11.67 13.50 9.73
N GLU A 72 -11.00 12.75 10.60
CA GLU A 72 -11.60 12.11 11.78
C GLU A 72 -12.29 13.10 12.70
N SER A 73 -11.60 14.22 12.98
CA SER A 73 -12.16 15.30 13.78
C SER A 73 -13.38 15.95 13.13
N VAL A 74 -13.45 15.98 11.80
CA VAL A 74 -14.60 16.50 11.05
C VAL A 74 -15.78 15.54 11.14
N TRP A 75 -15.61 14.25 10.83
CA TRP A 75 -16.75 13.33 10.88
C TRP A 75 -17.24 13.05 12.29
N GLN A 76 -16.36 13.03 13.30
CA GLN A 76 -16.77 12.83 14.70
C GLN A 76 -17.76 13.89 15.19
N LYS A 77 -17.64 15.14 14.70
CA LYS A 77 -18.62 16.20 15.01
C LYS A 77 -20.00 15.92 14.41
N SER A 78 -20.05 15.17 13.31
CA SER A 78 -21.26 14.82 12.57
C SER A 78 -21.78 13.42 12.87
N TYR A 79 -21.22 12.70 13.85
CA TYR A 79 -21.61 11.32 14.22
C TYR A 79 -23.05 11.18 14.74
N HIS A 80 -23.73 12.29 15.07
CA HIS A 80 -25.14 12.26 15.41
C HIS A 80 -26.02 11.91 14.18
N HIS A 81 -25.54 12.16 12.96
CA HIS A 81 -26.19 11.75 11.73
C HIS A 81 -25.93 10.27 11.42
N ALA A 82 -27.01 9.50 11.18
CA ALA A 82 -26.93 8.08 10.89
C ALA A 82 -26.13 7.78 9.61
N ASP A 83 -26.37 8.54 8.54
CA ASP A 83 -25.71 8.35 7.26
C ASP A 83 -24.18 8.53 7.35
N VAL A 84 -23.72 9.47 8.17
CA VAL A 84 -22.28 9.68 8.42
C VAL A 84 -21.70 8.47 9.17
N ARG A 85 -22.40 7.96 10.20
CA ARG A 85 -21.94 6.77 10.94
C ARG A 85 -21.83 5.56 10.02
N GLU A 86 -22.85 5.31 9.20
CA GLU A 86 -22.88 4.20 8.26
C GLU A 86 -21.69 4.27 7.28
N GLN A 87 -21.43 5.44 6.68
CA GLN A 87 -20.31 5.58 5.75
C GLN A 87 -18.95 5.43 6.44
N VAL A 88 -18.80 5.87 7.69
CA VAL A 88 -17.56 5.68 8.45
C VAL A 88 -17.37 4.20 8.83
N GLU A 89 -18.44 3.50 9.23
CA GLU A 89 -18.39 2.05 9.49
C GLU A 89 -17.99 1.27 8.23
N GLU A 90 -18.54 1.63 7.07
CA GLU A 90 -18.16 1.04 5.79
C GLU A 90 -16.70 1.34 5.40
N LEU A 91 -16.20 2.54 5.73
CA LEU A 91 -14.78 2.88 5.54
C LEU A 91 -13.87 2.01 6.42
N LEU A 92 -14.19 1.84 7.71
CA LEU A 92 -13.40 1.02 8.64
C LEU A 92 -13.40 -0.46 8.23
N LYS A 93 -14.55 -0.96 7.77
CA LYS A 93 -14.66 -2.31 7.22
C LYS A 93 -13.78 -2.46 5.97
N LEU A 94 -13.83 -1.48 5.08
CA LEU A 94 -12.99 -1.46 3.88
C LEU A 94 -11.50 -1.45 4.24
N GLU A 95 -11.06 -0.67 5.23
CA GLU A 95 -9.67 -0.69 5.73
C GLU A 95 -9.27 -2.10 6.19
N THR A 96 -10.13 -2.76 6.98
CA THR A 96 -9.89 -4.13 7.46
C THR A 96 -9.80 -5.15 6.31
N GLU A 97 -10.64 -5.01 5.28
CA GLU A 97 -10.60 -5.87 4.11
C GLU A 97 -9.34 -5.66 3.26
N TRP A 98 -8.86 -4.41 3.15
CA TRP A 98 -7.59 -4.10 2.51
C TRP A 98 -6.41 -4.70 3.26
N ASP A 99 -6.34 -4.53 4.58
CA ASP A 99 -5.28 -5.09 5.41
C ASP A 99 -5.22 -6.62 5.26
N SER A 100 -6.38 -7.28 5.38
CA SER A 100 -6.50 -8.73 5.22
C SER A 100 -6.05 -9.21 3.84
N PHE A 101 -6.35 -8.44 2.79
CA PHE A 101 -5.90 -8.75 1.43
C PHE A 101 -4.40 -8.57 1.26
N LEU A 102 -3.83 -7.48 1.79
CA LEU A 102 -2.39 -7.23 1.70
C LEU A 102 -1.61 -8.30 2.46
N GLU A 103 -2.09 -8.72 3.64
CA GLU A 103 -1.52 -9.85 4.37
C GLU A 103 -1.59 -11.17 3.58
N SER A 104 -2.69 -11.43 2.86
CA SER A 104 -2.81 -12.65 2.07
C SER A 104 -1.87 -12.67 0.86
N VAL A 105 -1.68 -11.51 0.21
CA VAL A 105 -0.69 -11.32 -0.85
C VAL A 105 0.72 -11.58 -0.32
N ASP A 106 1.06 -11.01 0.84
CA ASP A 106 2.39 -11.16 1.44
C ASP A 106 2.65 -12.64 1.85
N LYS A 107 1.65 -13.32 2.41
CA LYS A 107 1.72 -14.77 2.68
C LYS A 107 1.88 -15.58 1.39
N GLY A 108 1.13 -15.26 0.35
CA GLY A 108 1.22 -15.93 -0.95
C GLY A 108 2.61 -15.80 -1.58
N LEU A 109 3.24 -14.63 -1.44
CA LEU A 109 4.62 -14.42 -1.89
C LEU A 109 5.64 -15.23 -1.09
N GLN A 110 5.47 -15.33 0.23
CA GLN A 110 6.33 -16.15 1.08
C GLN A 110 6.23 -17.63 0.73
N THR A 111 5.02 -18.16 0.52
CA THR A 111 4.83 -19.56 0.12
C THR A 111 5.43 -19.84 -1.26
N ALA A 112 5.28 -18.91 -2.22
CA ALA A 112 5.91 -19.04 -3.53
C ALA A 112 7.45 -19.06 -3.41
N ASP A 113 8.01 -18.23 -2.53
CA ASP A 113 9.45 -18.23 -2.25
C ASP A 113 9.90 -19.53 -1.59
N GLU A 114 9.17 -20.08 -0.61
CA GLU A 114 9.48 -21.37 0.01
C GLU A 114 9.40 -22.55 -0.99
N GLN A 115 8.42 -22.55 -1.90
CA GLN A 115 8.30 -23.57 -2.95
C GLN A 115 9.40 -23.49 -4.01
N LEU A 116 9.88 -22.28 -4.35
CA LEU A 116 10.98 -22.08 -5.28
C LEU A 116 12.35 -22.28 -4.62
N SER A 117 12.45 -22.05 -3.30
CA SER A 117 13.68 -22.14 -2.50
C SER A 117 13.96 -23.56 -2.01
N GLY A 118 13.91 -24.54 -2.91
CA GLY A 118 14.75 -25.75 -2.92
C GLY A 118 15.32 -26.35 -1.62
N GLY A 119 16.26 -25.81 -0.84
CA GLY A 119 17.03 -24.56 -0.88
C GLY A 119 17.03 -23.95 0.53
N LYS A 120 17.62 -24.65 1.51
CA LYS A 120 17.78 -24.12 2.89
C LYS A 120 18.25 -22.65 2.82
N PRO A 121 17.65 -21.73 3.60
CA PRO A 121 18.12 -20.36 3.66
C PRO A 121 19.64 -20.37 3.89
N ALA A 122 20.39 -19.72 3.00
CA ALA A 122 21.83 -19.70 3.11
C ALA A 122 22.20 -18.86 4.33
N ASP A 123 22.84 -19.48 5.33
CA ASP A 123 23.31 -18.80 6.54
C ASP A 123 24.31 -17.67 6.25
N SER A 124 24.88 -17.65 5.04
CA SER A 124 25.80 -16.60 4.58
C SER A 124 25.72 -16.40 3.07
N LEU A 125 26.01 -15.17 2.63
CA LEU A 125 26.16 -14.80 1.22
C LEU A 125 27.65 -14.71 0.88
N SER A 126 28.07 -15.38 -0.20
CA SER A 126 29.45 -15.31 -0.67
C SER A 126 29.80 -13.90 -1.19
N PRO A 127 31.02 -13.39 -0.94
CA PRO A 127 31.52 -12.18 -1.60
C PRO A 127 31.48 -12.25 -3.13
N ASP A 128 31.53 -13.45 -3.70
CA ASP A 128 31.48 -13.66 -5.16
C ASP A 128 30.05 -13.66 -5.73
N CYS A 129 29.03 -13.52 -4.87
CA CYS A 129 27.64 -13.45 -5.29
C CYS A 129 27.43 -12.26 -6.26
N GLN A 130 26.88 -12.56 -7.43
CA GLN A 130 26.64 -11.57 -8.49
C GLN A 130 25.29 -10.88 -8.30
N PHE A 131 25.30 -9.55 -8.46
CA PHE A 131 24.12 -8.69 -8.44
C PHE A 131 24.15 -7.78 -9.67
N THR A 132 23.02 -7.14 -9.95
CA THR A 132 22.93 -6.06 -10.94
C THR A 132 22.82 -4.73 -10.19
N ASP A 133 23.74 -3.80 -10.44
CA ASP A 133 23.62 -2.44 -9.93
C ASP A 133 22.44 -1.73 -10.61
N ALA A 134 21.41 -1.42 -9.83
CA ALA A 134 20.17 -0.81 -10.32
C ALA A 134 20.38 0.57 -11.00
N ARG A 135 21.48 1.28 -10.71
CA ARG A 135 21.77 2.58 -11.31
C ARG A 135 22.46 2.46 -12.67
N SER A 136 23.35 1.48 -12.81
CA SER A 136 24.22 1.34 -13.98
C SER A 136 23.89 0.15 -14.86
N SER A 137 22.99 -0.73 -14.41
CA SER A 137 22.65 -2.02 -15.03
C SER A 137 23.83 -2.95 -15.24
N LYS A 138 24.96 -2.71 -14.56
CA LYS A 138 26.16 -3.55 -14.65
C LYS A 138 26.10 -4.69 -13.65
N GLY A 139 26.69 -5.83 -14.03
CA GLY A 139 26.98 -6.91 -13.10
C GLY A 139 28.05 -6.49 -12.11
N VAL A 140 27.78 -6.66 -10.82
CA VAL A 140 28.68 -6.36 -9.69
C VAL A 140 28.71 -7.57 -8.76
N THR A 141 29.73 -7.67 -7.90
CA THR A 141 29.78 -8.71 -6.86
C THR A 141 29.64 -8.10 -5.47
N LEU A 142 29.12 -8.87 -4.50
CA LEU A 142 28.99 -8.41 -3.11
C LEU A 142 30.32 -7.91 -2.54
N GLY A 143 31.40 -8.62 -2.83
CA GLY A 143 32.75 -8.33 -2.36
C GLY A 143 33.27 -6.96 -2.78
N GLN A 144 32.75 -6.39 -3.87
CA GLN A 144 33.11 -5.02 -4.27
C GLN A 144 32.67 -3.98 -3.25
N PHE A 145 31.64 -4.25 -2.44
CA PHE A 145 31.08 -3.33 -1.45
C PHE A 145 31.49 -3.65 -0.01
N LEU A 146 32.08 -4.82 0.24
CA LEU A 146 32.54 -5.23 1.57
C LEU A 146 33.93 -4.66 1.88
N GLY A 147 34.21 -4.36 3.15
CA GLY A 147 35.56 -4.00 3.62
C GLY A 147 36.06 -2.59 3.27
N GLN A 148 35.23 -1.72 2.68
CA GLN A 148 35.63 -0.36 2.30
C GLN A 148 35.64 0.65 3.48
N GLY A 149 35.51 0.19 4.73
CA GLY A 149 35.42 1.07 5.91
C GLY A 149 34.14 1.92 5.98
N GLN A 150 33.16 1.66 5.12
CA GLN A 150 31.87 2.34 5.10
C GLN A 150 30.76 1.42 5.62
N LYS A 151 29.73 2.01 6.22
CA LYS A 151 28.50 1.26 6.58
C LYS A 151 27.70 1.01 5.29
N LEU A 152 27.59 -0.25 4.89
CA LEU A 152 26.84 -0.66 3.72
C LEU A 152 25.38 -0.96 4.09
N LEU A 153 24.44 -0.33 3.38
CA LEU A 153 23.03 -0.73 3.36
C LEU A 153 22.75 -1.39 2.00
N LEU A 154 22.43 -2.68 2.00
CA LEU A 154 22.07 -3.42 0.80
C LEU A 154 20.54 -3.53 0.71
N VAL A 155 19.97 -3.01 -0.38
CA VAL A 155 18.55 -3.17 -0.70
C VAL A 155 18.45 -4.10 -1.90
N LEU A 156 18.03 -5.34 -1.65
CA LEU A 156 17.80 -6.33 -2.70
C LEU A 156 16.39 -6.14 -3.24
N ILE A 157 16.30 -5.71 -4.49
CA ILE A 157 15.02 -5.56 -5.19
C ILE A 157 14.86 -6.80 -6.06
N ARG A 158 13.79 -7.57 -5.83
CA ARG A 158 13.43 -8.68 -6.71
C ARG A 158 13.03 -8.09 -8.06
N HIS A 159 13.89 -8.27 -9.06
CA HIS A 159 13.53 -7.96 -10.43
C HIS A 159 12.62 -9.09 -10.92
N PHE A 160 11.32 -8.85 -10.98
CA PHE A 160 10.41 -9.70 -11.74
C PHE A 160 10.66 -9.36 -13.21
N GLY A 161 11.34 -10.27 -13.92
CA GLY A 161 11.49 -10.24 -15.38
C GLY A 161 10.45 -11.13 -16.03
#